data_AF-A0A4U7BEE7-F1
#
_entry.id   AF-A0A4U7BEE7-F1
#
_cell.length_a   1.000
_cell.length_b   1.000
_cell.length_c   1.000
_cell.angle_alpha   90.00
_cell.angle_beta   90.00
_cell.angle_gamma   90.00
#
_symmetry.space_group_name_H-M   'P 1'
#
loop_
_entity.id
_entity.type
_entity.pdbx_description
1 polymer ?
#
loop_
_entity_poly.entity_id
_entity_poly.type
_entity_poly.pdbx_seq_one_letter_code
_entity_poly.pdbx_strand_id
1 'polypeptide(L)'
;MEKILKLLSVLIILPLFLKADFIVKSYSEIKNKNVIRQSYEESCGASSLATLINILDDKKLSELDLLKTMSGQKLYTDMVSFADLNDAVKKLGYESKSYRIDRKSLEKLAGIPILVKIEDDPRFPHFVVIINHRG
;
A
#
# COMPACT_ATOMS: atom_id res chain seq x y z
N MET A 1 -10.03 -49.08 25.59
CA MET A 1 -9.90 -48.95 24.13
C MET A 1 -10.13 -47.52 23.64
N GLU A 2 -11.17 -46.82 24.10
CA GLU A 2 -11.46 -45.42 23.70
C GLU A 2 -10.31 -44.42 23.85
N LYS A 3 -9.57 -44.45 24.98
CA LYS A 3 -8.43 -43.54 25.20
C LYS A 3 -7.29 -43.75 24.21
N ILE A 4 -7.04 -45.01 23.85
CA ILE A 4 -6.01 -45.40 22.87
C ILE A 4 -6.45 -44.95 21.47
N LEU A 5 -7.74 -45.09 21.14
CA LEU A 5 -8.31 -44.65 19.87
C LEU A 5 -8.27 -43.13 19.70
N LYS A 6 -8.58 -42.36 20.77
CA LYS A 6 -8.45 -40.89 20.77
C LYS A 6 -6.99 -40.43 20.63
N LEU A 7 -6.06 -41.13 21.24
CA LEU A 7 -4.64 -40.81 21.13
C LEU A 7 -4.13 -41.06 19.70
N LEU A 8 -4.53 -42.19 19.09
CA LEU A 8 -4.25 -42.52 17.69
C LEU A 8 -4.87 -41.51 16.72
N SER A 9 -6.10 -41.07 16.95
CA SER A 9 -6.73 -40.06 16.10
C SER A 9 -6.00 -38.72 16.17
N VAL A 10 -5.56 -38.29 17.36
CA VAL A 10 -4.75 -37.06 17.50
C VAL A 10 -3.40 -37.20 16.77
N LEU A 11 -2.75 -38.36 16.89
CA LEU A 11 -1.45 -38.61 16.26
C LEU A 11 -1.52 -38.64 14.72
N ILE A 12 -2.65 -39.09 14.16
CA ILE A 12 -2.90 -39.12 12.70
C ILE A 12 -3.26 -37.73 12.17
N ILE A 13 -3.95 -36.91 12.96
CA ILE A 13 -4.37 -35.56 12.54
C ILE A 13 -3.25 -34.52 12.71
N LEU A 14 -2.37 -34.70 13.71
CA LEU A 14 -1.24 -33.80 13.97
C LEU A 14 -0.33 -33.53 12.75
N PRO A 15 0.09 -34.54 11.94
CA PRO A 15 0.91 -34.29 10.75
C PRO A 15 0.17 -33.55 9.62
N LEU A 16 -1.17 -33.57 9.59
CA LEU A 16 -1.96 -32.77 8.63
C LEU A 16 -1.84 -31.26 8.94
N PHE A 17 -1.65 -30.88 10.20
CA PHE A 17 -1.39 -29.50 10.61
C PHE A 17 0.09 -29.08 10.50
N LEU A 18 1.00 -30.05 10.32
CA LEU A 18 2.46 -29.81 10.19
C LEU A 18 2.92 -29.59 8.75
N LYS A 19 2.01 -29.53 7.77
CA LYS A 19 2.31 -29.03 6.42
C LYS A 19 2.51 -27.51 6.44
N ALA A 20 3.62 -27.08 7.03
CA ALA A 20 4.14 -25.74 6.83
C ALA A 20 4.83 -25.70 5.46
N ASP A 21 4.08 -25.40 4.41
CA ASP A 21 4.69 -24.99 3.15
C ASP A 21 5.43 -23.67 3.40
N PHE A 22 6.76 -23.73 3.53
CA PHE A 22 7.59 -22.54 3.46
C PHE A 22 7.56 -22.07 2.01
N ILE A 23 6.53 -21.29 1.67
CA ILE A 23 6.44 -20.62 0.38
C ILE A 23 7.66 -19.71 0.27
N VAL A 24 8.63 -20.14 -0.53
CA VAL A 24 9.86 -19.37 -0.79
C VAL A 24 9.42 -18.09 -1.48
N LYS A 25 9.71 -16.96 -0.85
CA LYS A 25 9.47 -15.63 -1.41
C LYS A 25 10.80 -15.01 -1.78
N SER A 26 10.84 -14.39 -2.95
CA SER A 26 11.96 -13.54 -3.36
C SER A 26 12.11 -12.35 -2.42
N TYR A 27 13.32 -11.81 -2.33
CA TYR A 27 13.57 -10.57 -1.61
C TYR A 27 12.67 -9.42 -2.10
N SER A 28 12.36 -9.38 -3.41
CA SER A 28 11.46 -8.38 -3.99
C SER A 28 10.04 -8.50 -3.44
N GLU A 29 9.49 -9.70 -3.32
CA GLU A 29 8.16 -9.93 -2.76
C GLU A 29 8.10 -9.54 -1.28
N ILE A 30 9.15 -9.84 -0.53
CA ILE A 30 9.25 -9.48 0.89
C ILE A 30 9.32 -7.96 1.04
N LYS A 31 10.21 -7.31 0.28
CA LYS A 31 10.41 -5.86 0.30
C LYS A 31 9.16 -5.08 -0.09
N ASN A 32 8.40 -5.58 -1.07
CA ASN A 32 7.22 -4.90 -1.60
C ASN A 32 5.89 -5.41 -1.04
N LYS A 33 5.90 -6.26 0.01
CA LYS A 33 4.70 -6.94 0.54
C LYS A 33 3.53 -5.98 0.83
N ASN A 34 3.83 -4.77 1.31
CA ASN A 34 2.83 -3.78 1.71
C ASN A 34 2.82 -2.54 0.78
N VAL A 35 3.31 -2.68 -0.45
CA VAL A 35 3.41 -1.59 -1.42
C VAL A 35 2.67 -1.99 -2.70
N ILE A 36 1.74 -1.14 -3.14
CA ILE A 36 1.13 -1.29 -4.45
C ILE A 36 2.14 -0.77 -5.48
N ARG A 37 2.70 -1.68 -6.29
CA ARG A 37 3.68 -1.33 -7.31
C ARG A 37 3.02 -0.60 -8.48
N GLN A 38 3.67 0.46 -8.95
CA GLN A 38 3.32 1.12 -10.19
C GLN A 38 3.53 0.18 -11.38
N SER A 39 2.53 0.11 -12.27
CA SER A 39 2.54 -0.74 -13.46
C SER A 39 2.36 0.04 -14.78
N TYR A 40 1.92 1.30 -14.71
CA TYR A 40 1.72 2.15 -15.89
C TYR A 40 2.68 3.35 -15.86
N GLU A 41 2.94 3.97 -17.01
CA GLU A 41 3.71 5.22 -17.05
C GLU A 41 2.92 6.34 -16.37
N GLU A 42 3.62 7.23 -15.65
CA GLU A 42 3.06 8.41 -14.97
C GLU A 42 1.99 8.15 -13.87
N SER A 43 1.65 6.89 -13.57
CA SER A 43 0.66 6.50 -12.55
C SER A 43 1.20 6.42 -11.11
N CYS A 44 2.37 7.00 -10.83
CA CYS A 44 3.01 6.97 -9.51
C CYS A 44 2.12 7.54 -8.39
N GLY A 45 1.28 8.55 -8.70
CA GLY A 45 0.33 9.13 -7.75
C GLY A 45 -0.78 8.15 -7.37
N ALA A 46 -1.33 7.40 -8.33
CA ALA A 46 -2.38 6.42 -8.09
C ALA A 46 -1.88 5.24 -7.24
N SER A 47 -0.71 4.67 -7.59
CA SER A 47 -0.09 3.58 -6.83
C SER A 47 0.33 4.00 -5.40
N SER A 48 0.87 5.21 -5.25
CA SER A 48 1.22 5.78 -3.94
C SER A 48 -0.03 6.02 -3.09
N LEU A 49 -1.10 6.56 -3.65
CA LEU A 49 -2.35 6.81 -2.93
C LEU A 49 -3.04 5.51 -2.52
N ALA A 50 -3.07 4.51 -3.42
CA ALA A 50 -3.59 3.17 -3.11
C ALA A 50 -2.83 2.54 -1.94
N THR A 51 -1.49 2.64 -1.97
CA THR A 51 -0.63 2.17 -0.89
C THR A 51 -0.95 2.89 0.43
N LEU A 52 -1.07 4.22 0.41
CA LEU A 52 -1.36 4.99 1.62
C LEU A 52 -2.71 4.61 2.23
N ILE A 53 -3.77 4.52 1.42
CA ILE A 53 -5.10 4.17 1.91
C ILE A 53 -5.12 2.75 2.49
N ASN A 54 -4.49 1.78 1.81
CA ASN A 54 -4.42 0.39 2.31
C ASN A 54 -3.56 0.26 3.59
N ILE A 55 -2.66 1.21 3.87
CA ILE A 55 -1.93 1.26 5.15
C ILE A 55 -2.81 1.84 6.26
N LEU A 56 -3.62 2.84 5.94
CA LEU A 56 -4.45 3.58 6.91
C LEU A 56 -5.78 2.89 7.23
N ASP A 57 -6.29 2.07 6.32
CA ASP A 57 -7.60 1.43 6.39
C ASP A 57 -7.51 0.01 5.82
N ASP A 58 -8.43 -0.88 6.22
CA ASP A 58 -8.49 -2.28 5.75
C ASP A 58 -9.11 -2.38 4.35
N LYS A 59 -8.57 -1.58 3.43
CA LYS A 59 -8.92 -1.60 2.01
C LYS A 59 -7.93 -2.46 1.22
N LYS A 60 -8.39 -2.89 0.05
CA LYS A 60 -7.60 -3.66 -0.92
C LYS A 60 -7.60 -2.96 -2.27
N LEU A 61 -7.30 -1.66 -2.26
CA LEU A 61 -7.25 -0.86 -3.48
C LEU A 61 -6.03 -1.24 -4.31
N SER A 62 -6.26 -1.44 -5.61
CA SER A 62 -5.19 -1.56 -6.61
C SER A 62 -4.88 -0.21 -7.25
N GLU A 63 -3.75 -0.11 -7.95
CA GLU A 63 -3.43 1.06 -8.78
C GLU A 63 -4.54 1.36 -9.80
N LEU A 64 -5.10 0.31 -10.42
CA LEU A 64 -6.16 0.44 -11.41
C LEU A 64 -7.46 0.98 -10.81
N ASP A 65 -7.80 0.62 -9.58
CA ASP A 65 -8.98 1.14 -8.89
C ASP A 65 -8.86 2.66 -8.72
N LEU A 66 -7.68 3.13 -8.29
CA LEU A 66 -7.42 4.56 -8.14
C LEU A 66 -7.44 5.29 -9.49
N LEU A 67 -6.82 4.72 -10.53
CA LEU A 67 -6.86 5.30 -11.87
C LEU A 67 -8.30 5.43 -12.38
N LYS A 68 -9.18 4.46 -12.11
CA LYS A 68 -10.61 4.54 -12.45
C LYS A 68 -11.35 5.60 -11.64
N THR A 69 -11.08 5.70 -10.34
CA THR A 69 -11.66 6.75 -9.48
C THR A 69 -11.27 8.15 -9.96
N MET A 70 -10.04 8.32 -10.40
CA MET A 70 -9.51 9.58 -10.94
C MET A 70 -10.08 9.90 -12.32
N SER A 71 -10.03 8.93 -13.24
CA SER A 71 -10.30 9.16 -14.65
C SER A 71 -11.77 9.05 -15.07
N GLY A 72 -12.63 8.48 -14.21
CA GLY A 72 -14.03 8.27 -14.53
C GLY A 72 -14.21 7.31 -15.70
N GLN A 73 -14.73 7.79 -16.84
CA GLN A 73 -15.13 6.96 -17.98
C GLN A 73 -13.98 6.52 -18.89
N LYS A 74 -12.89 7.30 -18.99
CA LYS A 74 -11.74 6.99 -19.85
C LYS A 74 -10.49 6.94 -18.99
N LEU A 75 -9.82 5.79 -18.94
CA LEU A 75 -8.58 5.63 -18.20
C LEU A 75 -7.49 6.54 -18.79
N TYR A 76 -6.94 7.44 -17.99
CA TYR A 76 -5.72 8.16 -18.30
C TYR A 76 -4.67 7.83 -17.23
N THR A 77 -3.41 7.75 -17.64
CA THR A 77 -2.28 7.47 -16.75
C THR A 77 -1.36 8.67 -16.60
N ASP A 78 -1.75 9.83 -17.13
CA ASP A 78 -0.98 11.06 -17.08
C ASP A 78 -0.62 11.47 -15.65
N MET A 79 0.45 12.25 -15.53
CA MET A 79 0.95 12.71 -14.25
C MET A 79 -0.11 13.50 -13.49
N VAL A 80 -0.52 12.95 -12.35
CA VAL A 80 -1.62 13.50 -11.56
C VAL A 80 -1.16 14.65 -10.67
N SER A 81 -2.00 15.65 -10.49
CA SER A 81 -1.74 16.72 -9.53
C SER A 81 -2.22 16.35 -8.12
N PHE A 82 -1.80 17.12 -7.10
CA PHE A 82 -2.40 17.00 -5.77
C PHE A 82 -3.91 17.28 -5.76
N ALA A 83 -4.41 18.11 -6.68
CA ALA A 83 -5.84 18.38 -6.80
C ALA A 83 -6.59 17.12 -7.26
N ASP A 84 -6.07 16.43 -8.28
CA ASP A 84 -6.65 15.18 -8.79
C ASP A 84 -6.67 14.10 -7.71
N LEU A 85 -5.57 13.99 -6.94
CA LEU A 85 -5.49 13.07 -5.81
C LEU A 85 -6.52 13.42 -4.72
N ASN A 86 -6.65 14.70 -4.35
CA ASN A 86 -7.64 15.12 -3.35
C ASN A 86 -9.07 14.80 -3.81
N ASP A 87 -9.39 15.00 -5.09
CA ASP A 87 -10.70 14.68 -5.63
C ASP A 87 -10.97 13.18 -5.63
N ALA A 88 -9.95 12.36 -5.90
CA ALA A 88 -10.05 10.90 -5.78
C ALA A 88 -10.29 10.47 -4.32
N VAL A 89 -9.55 11.03 -3.38
CA VAL A 89 -9.70 10.75 -1.93
C VAL A 89 -11.13 11.06 -1.47
N LYS A 90 -11.68 12.21 -1.89
CA LYS A 90 -13.08 12.58 -1.60
C LYS A 90 -14.09 11.62 -2.20
N LYS A 91 -13.91 11.21 -3.46
CA LYS A 91 -14.78 10.21 -4.12
C LYS A 91 -14.78 8.86 -3.39
N LEU A 92 -13.69 8.52 -2.70
CA LEU A 92 -13.56 7.32 -1.88
C LEU A 92 -14.12 7.49 -0.45
N GLY A 93 -14.62 8.68 -0.09
CA GLY A 93 -15.22 8.96 1.20
C GLY A 93 -14.21 9.37 2.30
N TYR A 94 -12.99 9.73 1.92
CA TYR A 94 -11.95 10.18 2.87
C TYR A 94 -11.80 11.69 2.85
N GLU A 95 -11.32 12.24 3.97
CA GLU A 95 -10.89 13.63 4.05
C GLU A 95 -9.39 13.75 3.76
N SER A 96 -9.01 14.79 3.01
CA SER A 96 -7.61 15.13 2.76
C SER A 96 -7.38 16.62 2.86
N LYS A 97 -6.16 16.97 3.25
CA LYS A 97 -5.63 18.33 3.21
C LYS A 97 -4.20 18.27 2.68
N SER A 98 -3.87 19.20 1.78
CA SER A 98 -2.54 19.31 1.20
C SER A 98 -1.80 20.49 1.82
N TYR A 99 -0.53 20.27 2.17
CA TYR A 99 0.30 21.27 2.83
C TYR A 99 1.66 21.34 2.14
N ARG A 100 2.23 22.53 2.09
CA ARG A 100 3.68 22.68 1.88
C ARG A 100 4.36 22.50 3.23
N ILE A 101 5.15 21.44 3.35
CA ILE A 101 5.89 21.13 4.57
C ILE A 101 7.38 21.36 4.37
N ASP A 102 8.06 21.76 5.44
CA ASP A 102 9.52 21.78 5.51
C ASP A 102 10.03 20.58 6.33
N ARG A 103 11.36 20.44 6.40
CA ARG A 103 12.00 19.35 7.15
C ARG A 103 11.60 19.34 8.63
N LYS A 104 11.52 20.51 9.26
CA LYS A 104 11.14 20.65 10.68
C LYS A 104 9.71 20.18 10.93
N SER A 105 8.80 20.43 9.99
CA SER A 105 7.42 19.97 10.06
C SER A 105 7.32 18.46 9.84
N LEU A 106 8.08 17.93 8.88
CA LEU A 106 8.14 16.49 8.60
C LEU A 106 8.64 15.69 9.82
N GLU A 107 9.65 16.18 10.54
CA GLU A 107 10.18 15.54 11.75
C GLU A 107 9.15 15.45 12.88
N LYS A 108 8.17 16.37 12.92
CA LYS A 108 7.07 16.34 13.89
C LYS A 108 5.98 15.32 13.54
N LEU A 109 5.90 14.87 12.28
CA LEU A 109 4.93 13.91 11.77
C LEU A 109 5.42 12.45 11.91
N ALA A 110 6.24 12.18 12.93
CA ALA A 110 6.78 10.84 13.18
C ALA A 110 5.65 9.82 13.40
N GLY A 111 5.73 8.68 12.73
CA GLY A 111 4.76 7.59 12.79
C GLY A 111 3.51 7.78 11.92
N ILE A 112 3.36 8.92 11.24
CA ILE A 112 2.21 9.19 10.36
C ILE A 112 2.63 8.96 8.91
N PRO A 113 2.03 8.00 8.19
CA PRO A 113 2.30 7.82 6.77
C PRO A 113 1.72 9.00 5.98
N ILE A 114 2.50 9.60 5.09
CA ILE A 114 2.09 10.74 4.29
C ILE A 114 2.47 10.54 2.82
N LEU A 115 1.65 11.08 1.92
CA LEU A 115 1.93 11.13 0.48
C LEU A 115 2.63 12.45 0.15
N VAL A 116 3.78 12.36 -0.48
CA VAL A 116 4.65 13.51 -0.79
C VAL A 116 4.99 13.50 -2.26
N LYS A 117 5.08 14.69 -2.86
CA LYS A 117 5.61 14.89 -4.21
C LYS A 117 7.06 15.35 -4.11
N ILE A 118 7.95 14.62 -4.76
CA ILE A 118 9.35 15.00 -4.93
C ILE A 118 9.43 15.78 -6.24
N GLU A 119 9.75 17.07 -6.17
CA GLU A 119 9.85 17.97 -7.34
C GLU A 119 11.27 17.98 -7.93
N ASP A 120 12.28 17.84 -7.08
CA ASP A 120 13.70 17.96 -7.44
C ASP A 120 14.35 16.57 -7.59
N ASP A 121 13.84 15.77 -8.53
CA ASP A 121 14.46 14.51 -8.97
C ASP A 121 15.03 14.70 -10.39
N PRO A 122 16.28 14.29 -10.65
CA PRO A 122 16.93 14.48 -11.95
C PRO A 122 16.27 13.74 -13.12
N ARG A 123 15.34 12.81 -12.86
CA ARG A 123 14.61 12.06 -13.89
C ARG A 123 13.28 12.73 -14.20
N PHE A 124 12.40 12.80 -13.19
CA PHE A 124 11.07 13.39 -13.28
C PHE A 124 10.48 13.56 -11.86
N PRO A 125 9.63 14.57 -11.63
CA PRO A 125 8.91 14.68 -10.37
C PRO A 125 8.08 13.43 -10.12
N HIS A 126 7.91 12.98 -8.88
CA HIS A 126 7.16 11.76 -8.60
C HIS A 126 6.55 11.75 -7.20
N PHE A 127 5.54 10.90 -7.01
CA PHE A 127 4.91 10.70 -5.71
C PHE A 127 5.53 9.53 -4.96
N VAL A 128 5.64 9.70 -3.65
CA VAL A 128 6.12 8.67 -2.72
C VAL A 128 5.26 8.68 -1.46
N VAL A 129 5.21 7.53 -0.77
CA VAL A 129 4.71 7.45 0.60
C VAL A 129 5.91 7.45 1.54
N ILE A 130 5.92 8.39 2.49
CA ILE A 130 6.92 8.47 3.54
C ILE A 130 6.29 8.00 4.84
N ILE A 131 6.93 7.05 5.51
CA ILE A 131 6.60 6.64 6.88
C ILE A 131 7.79 7.07 7.73
N ASN A 132 7.66 8.19 8.43
CA ASN A 132 8.75 8.73 9.24
C ASN A 132 8.88 7.91 10.54
N HIS A 133 9.72 6.88 10.55
CA HIS A 133 10.00 6.08 11.74
C HIS A 133 11.17 6.70 12.53
N ARG A 134 11.03 6.79 13.86
CA ARG A 134 12.19 7.06 14.72
C ARG A 134 12.96 5.75 14.83
N GLY A 135 14.10 5.67 14.15
CA GLY A 135 15.02 4.53 14.24
C GLY A 135 15.58 4.34 15.64
#